data_AF-A0A812UAX0-F1
#
_entry.id   AF-A0A812UAX0-F1
#
_cell.length_a   1.000
_cell.length_b   1.000
_cell.length_c   1.000
_cell.angle_alpha   90.00
_cell.angle_beta   90.00
_cell.angle_gamma   90.00
#
_symmetry.space_group_name_H-M   'P 1'
#
loop_
_entity.id
_entity.type
_entity.pdbx_description
1 polymer ?
#
loop_
_entity_poly.entity_id
_entity_poly.type
_entity_poly.pdbx_seq_one_letter_code
_entity_poly.pdbx_strand_id
1 'polypeptide(L)'
;GPQAAGAMSKLQGRLKTAADELAKNKKASTYGDKLLKGKEALAEEMGNVDKAEAEVAKAEKLAEPVEAVANPTDEECAELGDAIVLAQNTIKATTGSIQAHMATPVASMKASFSKVAERSKKVQERLDKVLAGKKGLRERSLGEAYVREGKKKTDAVDSFVEKARCLLRQYWPQKN
;
A
#
# COMPACT_ATOMS: atom_id res chain seq x y z
N GLY A 1 28.78 66.20 6.42
CA GLY A 1 29.12 66.62 7.80
C GLY A 1 28.86 65.49 8.79
N PRO A 2 29.47 65.52 9.98
CA PRO A 2 29.40 64.44 11.00
C PRO A 2 27.98 64.00 11.39
N GLN A 3 26.97 64.88 11.30
CA GLN A 3 25.56 64.53 11.50
C GLN A 3 25.01 63.52 10.47
N ALA A 4 25.45 63.59 9.21
CA ALA A 4 25.03 62.65 8.17
C ALA A 4 25.63 61.24 8.37
N ALA A 5 26.87 61.16 8.88
CA ALA A 5 27.53 59.89 9.19
C ALA A 5 26.86 59.16 10.37
N GLY A 6 26.46 59.91 11.42
CA GLY A 6 25.72 59.35 12.56
C GLY A 6 24.33 58.83 12.16
N ALA A 7 23.61 59.56 11.31
CA ALA A 7 22.31 59.12 10.79
C ALA A 7 22.43 57.85 9.93
N MET A 8 23.46 57.75 9.09
CA MET A 8 23.73 56.59 8.24
C MET A 8 24.08 55.35 9.06
N SER A 9 24.92 55.49 10.09
CA SER A 9 25.24 54.40 11.04
C SER A 9 23.99 53.86 11.75
N LYS A 10 23.09 54.75 12.20
CA LYS A 10 21.82 54.37 12.84
C LYS A 10 20.89 53.61 11.88
N LEU A 11 20.80 54.05 10.62
CA LEU A 11 20.02 53.36 9.58
C LEU A 11 20.59 51.97 9.27
N GLN A 12 21.92 51.84 9.18
CA GLN A 12 22.60 50.56 8.96
C GLN A 12 22.36 49.58 10.11
N GLY A 13 22.36 50.06 11.36
CA GLY A 13 21.97 49.28 12.53
C GLY A 13 20.53 48.76 12.45
N ARG A 14 19.57 49.63 12.11
CA ARG A 14 18.16 49.24 11.93
C ARG A 14 17.98 48.22 10.80
N LEU A 15 18.69 48.39 9.69
CA LEU A 15 18.65 47.46 8.56
C LEU A 15 19.15 46.07 8.97
N LYS A 16 20.26 46.01 9.73
CA LYS A 16 20.81 44.75 10.23
C LYS A 16 19.84 44.06 11.18
N THR A 17 19.26 44.79 12.15
CA THR A 17 18.24 44.24 13.05
C THR A 17 17.03 43.70 12.29
N ALA A 18 16.51 44.45 11.32
CA ALA A 18 15.39 44.00 10.50
C ALA A 18 15.73 42.76 9.65
N ALA A 19 16.95 42.68 9.12
CA ALA A 19 17.43 41.50 8.39
C ALA A 19 17.54 40.26 9.30
N ASP A 20 18.06 40.42 10.51
CA ASP A 20 18.17 39.34 11.50
C ASP A 20 16.79 38.85 11.97
N GLU A 21 15.84 39.77 12.20
CA GLU A 21 14.45 39.45 12.53
C GLU A 21 13.75 38.74 11.37
N LEU A 22 13.93 39.20 10.13
CA LEU A 22 13.40 38.53 8.95
C LEU A 22 13.94 37.10 8.82
N ALA A 23 15.24 36.90 9.07
CA ALA A 23 15.85 35.57 9.04
C ALA A 23 15.29 34.64 10.13
N LYS A 24 15.06 35.16 11.34
CA LYS A 24 14.40 34.41 12.43
C LYS A 24 12.96 34.04 12.06
N ASN A 25 12.19 34.98 11.54
CA ASN A 25 10.79 34.74 11.14
C ASN A 25 10.68 33.72 10.00
N LYS A 26 11.59 33.75 9.02
CA LYS A 26 11.64 32.73 7.96
C LYS A 26 11.92 31.33 8.51
N LYS A 27 12.85 31.20 9.47
CA LYS A 27 13.12 29.92 10.14
C LYS A 27 11.91 29.44 10.95
N ALA A 28 11.24 30.34 11.66
CA ALA A 28 10.03 30.02 12.41
C ALA A 28 8.87 29.57 11.50
N SER A 29 8.66 30.27 10.38
CA SER A 29 7.65 29.91 9.37
C SER A 29 7.91 28.52 8.80
N THR A 30 9.13 28.26 8.32
CA THR A 30 9.47 26.94 7.75
C THR A 30 9.38 25.80 8.78
N TYR A 31 9.66 26.09 10.06
CA TYR A 31 9.44 25.14 11.15
C TYR A 31 7.94 24.88 11.38
N GLY A 32 7.12 25.93 11.41
CA GLY A 32 5.67 25.83 11.53
C GLY A 32 5.04 25.02 10.40
N ASP A 33 5.44 25.28 9.15
CA ASP A 33 4.95 24.56 7.98
C ASP A 33 5.28 23.06 8.05
N LYS A 34 6.50 22.71 8.47
CA LYS A 34 6.91 21.31 8.65
C LYS A 34 6.13 20.65 9.78
N LEU A 35 5.87 21.38 10.87
CA LEU A 35 5.11 20.87 12.01
C LEU A 35 3.64 20.61 11.64
N LEU A 36 3.01 21.51 10.88
CA LEU A 36 1.62 21.34 10.44
C LEU A 36 1.50 20.15 9.49
N LYS A 37 2.30 20.11 8.42
CA LYS A 37 2.30 18.99 7.47
C LYS A 37 2.61 17.65 8.15
N GLY A 38 3.53 17.66 9.12
CA GLY A 38 3.84 16.47 9.90
C GLY A 38 2.64 16.00 10.74
N LYS A 39 1.84 16.90 11.32
CA LYS A 39 0.66 16.54 12.11
C LYS A 39 -0.47 16.01 11.25
N GLU A 40 -0.71 16.63 10.11
CA GLU A 40 -1.69 16.16 9.13
C GLU A 40 -1.35 14.74 8.66
N ALA A 41 -0.09 14.53 8.23
CA ALA A 41 0.39 13.22 7.84
C ALA A 41 0.30 12.20 8.98
N LEU A 42 0.66 12.58 10.20
CA LEU A 42 0.56 11.67 11.35
C LEU A 42 -0.89 11.22 11.59
N ALA A 43 -1.86 12.12 11.48
CA ALA A 43 -3.27 11.79 11.66
C ALA A 43 -3.78 10.87 10.53
N GLU A 44 -3.41 11.17 9.29
CA GLU A 44 -3.73 10.33 8.13
C GLU A 44 -3.14 8.93 8.27
N GLU A 45 -1.86 8.82 8.61
CA GLU A 45 -1.19 7.53 8.74
C GLU A 45 -1.71 6.72 9.93
N MET A 46 -2.11 7.36 11.03
CA MET A 46 -2.82 6.66 12.11
C MET A 46 -4.11 6.02 11.60
N GLY A 47 -4.93 6.77 10.83
CA GLY A 47 -6.15 6.24 10.23
C GLY A 47 -5.89 5.13 9.21
N ASN A 48 -4.80 5.22 8.43
CA ASN A 48 -4.43 4.16 7.48
C ASN A 48 -3.92 2.90 8.19
N VAL A 49 -3.18 3.03 9.28
CA VAL A 49 -2.81 1.88 10.13
C VAL A 49 -4.05 1.22 10.73
N ASP A 50 -5.01 2.00 11.21
CA ASP A 50 -6.26 1.43 11.77
C ASP A 50 -7.05 0.65 10.70
N LYS A 51 -7.10 1.16 9.46
CA LYS A 51 -7.68 0.43 8.32
C LYS A 51 -6.90 -0.84 8.00
N ALA A 52 -5.56 -0.78 7.97
CA ALA A 52 -4.73 -1.95 7.72
C ALA A 52 -4.91 -3.01 8.83
N GLU A 53 -5.04 -2.60 10.09
CA GLU A 53 -5.35 -3.49 11.22
C GLU A 53 -6.70 -4.20 11.03
N ALA A 54 -7.72 -3.47 10.55
CA ALA A 54 -9.04 -4.03 10.27
C ALA A 54 -9.02 -5.04 9.09
N GLU A 55 -8.31 -4.72 8.00
CA GLU A 55 -8.17 -5.62 6.86
C GLU A 55 -7.37 -6.87 7.21
N VAL A 56 -6.30 -6.75 8.00
CA VAL A 56 -5.56 -7.93 8.50
C VAL A 56 -6.44 -8.78 9.42
N ALA A 57 -7.22 -8.17 10.31
CA ALA A 57 -8.16 -8.92 11.14
C ALA A 57 -9.25 -9.63 10.31
N LYS A 58 -9.71 -9.02 9.21
CA LYS A 58 -10.62 -9.66 8.26
C LYS A 58 -9.93 -10.84 7.56
N ALA A 59 -8.70 -10.66 7.09
CA ALA A 59 -7.93 -11.74 6.47
C ALA A 59 -7.66 -12.90 7.44
N GLU A 60 -7.37 -12.63 8.71
CA GLU A 60 -7.23 -13.65 9.77
C GLU A 60 -8.55 -14.41 9.98
N LYS A 61 -9.69 -13.72 10.04
CA LYS A 61 -11.01 -14.36 10.18
C LYS A 61 -11.41 -15.20 8.96
N LEU A 62 -11.07 -14.76 7.75
CA LEU A 62 -11.30 -15.53 6.53
C LEU A 62 -10.35 -16.74 6.46
N ALA A 63 -9.15 -16.60 7.04
CA ALA A 63 -8.17 -17.67 7.09
C ALA A 63 -8.59 -18.84 8.01
N GLU A 64 -9.26 -18.60 9.14
CA GLU A 64 -9.69 -19.65 10.07
C GLU A 64 -10.56 -20.76 9.44
N PRO A 65 -11.72 -20.46 8.81
CA PRO A 65 -12.61 -21.48 8.23
C PRO A 65 -11.96 -22.19 7.04
N VAL A 66 -11.15 -21.47 6.26
CA VAL A 66 -10.37 -22.02 5.15
C VAL A 66 -9.36 -23.08 5.59
N GLU A 67 -8.90 -23.04 6.85
CA GLU A 67 -8.02 -24.07 7.42
C GLU A 67 -8.77 -25.31 7.94
N ALA A 68 -10.03 -25.14 8.31
CA ALA A 68 -10.89 -26.22 8.81
C ALA A 68 -11.54 -27.06 7.69
N VAL A 69 -11.62 -26.52 6.48
CA VAL A 69 -12.21 -27.19 5.31
C VAL A 69 -11.11 -27.76 4.43
N ALA A 70 -11.15 -29.07 4.15
CA ALA A 70 -10.13 -29.75 3.35
C ALA A 70 -10.00 -29.21 1.90
N ASN A 71 -11.10 -28.68 1.36
CA ASN A 71 -11.21 -28.05 0.04
C ASN A 71 -12.10 -26.80 0.13
N PRO A 72 -11.55 -25.62 0.45
CA PRO A 72 -12.30 -24.36 0.38
C PRO A 72 -12.70 -24.06 -1.07
N THR A 73 -13.78 -23.29 -1.22
CA THR A 73 -14.25 -22.86 -2.54
C THR A 73 -13.31 -21.82 -3.15
N ASP A 74 -13.33 -21.69 -4.47
CA ASP A 74 -12.53 -20.67 -5.17
C ASP A 74 -12.93 -19.25 -4.78
N GLU A 75 -14.20 -19.04 -4.45
CA GLU A 75 -14.75 -17.76 -4.00
C GLU A 75 -14.14 -17.36 -2.64
N GLU A 76 -14.09 -18.28 -1.67
CA GLU A 76 -13.46 -18.04 -0.37
C GLU A 76 -11.94 -17.79 -0.50
N CYS A 77 -11.27 -18.50 -1.42
CA CYS A 77 -9.85 -18.29 -1.70
C CYS A 77 -9.58 -16.93 -2.36
N ALA A 78 -10.45 -16.50 -3.27
CA ALA A 78 -10.37 -15.20 -3.93
C ALA A 78 -10.59 -14.05 -2.94
N GLU A 79 -11.62 -14.14 -2.09
CA GLU A 79 -11.91 -13.12 -1.07
C GLU A 79 -10.77 -12.96 -0.06
N LEU A 80 -10.16 -14.07 0.37
CA LEU A 80 -8.97 -14.04 1.22
C LEU A 80 -7.78 -13.41 0.49
N GLY A 81 -7.59 -13.74 -0.79
CA GLY A 81 -6.56 -13.16 -1.64
C GLY A 81 -6.68 -11.64 -1.76
N ASP A 82 -7.89 -11.15 -2.03
CA ASP A 82 -8.19 -9.73 -2.16
C ASP A 82 -7.97 -8.98 -0.83
N ALA A 83 -8.43 -9.54 0.28
CA ALA A 83 -8.22 -8.96 1.62
C ALA A 83 -6.72 -8.83 1.95
N ILE A 84 -5.93 -9.86 1.62
CA ILE A 84 -4.48 -9.84 1.80
C ILE A 84 -3.82 -8.75 0.94
N VAL A 85 -4.20 -8.65 -0.34
CA VAL A 85 -3.63 -7.66 -1.27
C VAL A 85 -3.96 -6.23 -0.81
N LEU A 86 -5.20 -5.98 -0.41
CA LEU A 86 -5.63 -4.70 0.13
C LEU A 86 -4.82 -4.32 1.38
N ALA A 87 -4.75 -5.22 2.37
CA ALA A 87 -3.96 -5.01 3.57
C ALA A 87 -2.48 -4.71 3.25
N GLN A 88 -1.90 -5.46 2.31
CA GLN A 88 -0.50 -5.31 1.93
C GLN A 88 -0.20 -4.00 1.20
N ASN A 89 -1.14 -3.51 0.39
CA ASN A 89 -0.99 -2.23 -0.29
C ASN A 89 -1.10 -1.06 0.68
N THR A 90 -2.10 -1.09 1.57
CA THR A 90 -2.29 -0.04 2.60
C THR A 90 -1.08 0.06 3.50
N ILE A 91 -0.57 -1.06 4.01
CA ILE A 91 0.56 -1.03 4.96
C ILE A 91 1.88 -0.59 4.32
N LYS A 92 2.13 -0.96 3.05
CA LYS A 92 3.30 -0.52 2.29
C LYS A 92 3.26 0.99 2.04
N ALA A 93 2.10 1.51 1.64
CA ALA A 93 1.90 2.94 1.42
C ALA A 93 2.18 3.73 2.72
N THR A 94 1.58 3.29 3.82
CA THR A 94 1.74 3.95 5.13
C THR A 94 3.15 3.86 5.67
N THR A 95 3.80 2.70 5.58
CA THR A 95 5.21 2.56 6.00
C THR A 95 6.13 3.47 5.19
N GLY A 96 5.92 3.57 3.88
CA GLY A 96 6.69 4.47 3.02
C GLY A 96 6.50 5.95 3.38
N SER A 97 5.26 6.36 3.63
CA SER A 97 4.91 7.73 4.06
C SER A 97 5.54 8.07 5.41
N ILE A 98 5.41 7.20 6.42
CA ILE A 98 6.01 7.39 7.74
C ILE A 98 7.53 7.55 7.63
N GLN A 99 8.21 6.72 6.83
CA GLN A 99 9.65 6.81 6.61
C GLN A 99 10.06 8.15 5.98
N ALA A 100 9.27 8.65 5.02
CA ALA A 100 9.51 9.96 4.42
C ALA A 100 9.44 11.10 5.46
N HIS A 101 8.46 11.05 6.36
CA HIS A 101 8.35 12.05 7.44
C HIS A 101 9.43 11.89 8.53
N MET A 102 9.91 10.67 8.76
CA MET A 102 11.03 10.41 9.67
C MET A 102 12.39 10.87 9.14
N ALA A 103 12.55 11.08 7.84
CA ALA A 103 13.78 11.60 7.24
C ALA A 103 14.00 13.09 7.52
N THR A 104 12.93 13.86 7.76
CA THR A 104 12.99 15.28 8.15
C THR A 104 12.20 15.55 9.43
N PRO A 105 12.55 14.92 10.55
CA PRO A 105 11.68 14.92 11.71
C PRO A 105 11.79 16.26 12.44
N VAL A 106 10.64 16.91 12.63
CA VAL A 106 10.51 17.88 13.71
C VAL A 106 10.68 17.11 15.02
N ALA A 107 11.63 17.51 15.88
CA ALA A 107 12.04 16.72 17.04
C ALA A 107 10.86 16.30 17.95
N SER A 108 9.86 17.18 18.10
CA SER A 108 8.64 16.93 18.87
C SER A 108 7.73 15.83 18.30
N MET A 109 7.89 15.47 17.02
CA MET A 109 7.04 14.49 16.33
C MET A 109 7.67 13.12 16.18
N LYS A 110 8.99 13.01 16.39
CA LYS A 110 9.75 11.77 16.19
C LYS A 110 9.18 10.59 16.98
N ALA A 111 8.78 10.82 18.23
CA ALA A 111 8.21 9.79 19.09
C ALA A 111 6.86 9.27 18.55
N SER A 112 6.02 10.17 18.01
CA SER A 112 4.71 9.78 17.46
C SER A 112 4.86 8.97 16.18
N PHE A 113 5.70 9.42 15.24
CA PHE A 113 5.99 8.65 14.02
C PHE A 113 6.62 7.29 14.34
N SER A 114 7.52 7.20 15.34
CA SER A 114 8.09 5.93 15.79
C SER A 114 7.02 4.95 16.29
N LYS A 115 6.03 5.44 17.05
CA LYS A 115 4.92 4.60 17.52
C LYS A 115 4.07 4.06 16.37
N VAL A 116 3.77 4.89 15.37
CA VAL A 116 3.00 4.45 14.19
C VAL A 116 3.82 3.49 13.32
N ALA A 117 5.14 3.72 13.19
CA ALA A 117 6.04 2.80 12.51
C ALA A 117 6.08 1.41 13.17
N GLU A 118 6.17 1.36 14.51
CA GLU A 118 6.12 0.11 15.26
C GLU A 118 4.78 -0.62 15.11
N ARG A 119 3.66 0.11 15.15
CA ARG A 119 2.33 -0.46 14.87
C ARG A 119 2.28 -1.06 13.47
N SER A 120 2.70 -0.29 12.46
CA SER A 120 2.77 -0.76 11.07
C SER A 120 3.62 -2.03 10.95
N LYS A 121 4.77 -2.11 11.64
CA LYS A 121 5.58 -3.32 11.63
C LYS A 121 4.84 -4.53 12.22
N LYS A 122 4.13 -4.37 13.35
CA LYS A 122 3.33 -5.45 13.95
C LYS A 122 2.21 -5.93 13.04
N VAL A 123 1.56 -5.01 12.33
CA VAL A 123 0.50 -5.37 11.36
C VAL A 123 1.10 -6.12 10.17
N GLN A 124 2.28 -5.72 9.69
CA GLN A 124 3.01 -6.43 8.64
C GLN A 124 3.37 -7.85 9.10
N GLU A 125 3.89 -8.02 10.31
CA GLU A 125 4.22 -9.34 10.87
C GLU A 125 2.99 -10.25 10.98
N ARG A 126 1.82 -9.70 11.33
CA ARG A 126 0.56 -10.46 11.35
C ARG A 126 0.14 -10.88 9.94
N LEU A 127 0.19 -9.95 8.99
CA LEU A 127 -0.10 -10.24 7.58
C LEU A 127 0.86 -11.30 7.02
N ASP A 128 2.15 -11.23 7.35
CA ASP A 128 3.16 -12.21 6.91
C ASP A 128 2.87 -13.62 7.47
N LYS A 129 2.34 -13.72 8.69
CA LYS A 129 1.87 -15.00 9.24
C LYS A 129 0.69 -15.58 8.47
N VAL A 130 -0.31 -14.75 8.16
CA VAL A 130 -1.44 -15.16 7.30
C VAL A 130 -0.91 -15.58 5.93
N LEU A 131 0.02 -14.82 5.35
CA LEU A 131 0.61 -15.13 4.06
C LEU A 131 1.32 -16.49 4.07
N ALA A 132 2.14 -16.74 5.09
CA ALA A 132 2.92 -17.97 5.24
C ALA A 132 2.01 -19.19 5.46
N GLY A 133 1.02 -19.08 6.34
CA GLY A 133 0.07 -20.16 6.61
C GLY A 133 -0.80 -20.51 5.39
N LYS A 134 -1.11 -19.51 4.55
CA LYS A 134 -2.01 -19.65 3.39
C LYS A 134 -1.30 -19.76 2.05
N LYS A 135 0.01 -20.03 2.04
CA LYS A 135 0.78 -20.17 0.80
C LYS A 135 0.30 -21.36 -0.02
N GLY A 136 0.26 -22.55 0.59
CA GLY A 136 -0.12 -23.79 -0.12
C GLY A 136 -1.56 -23.76 -0.64
N LEU A 137 -2.46 -23.10 0.08
CA LEU A 137 -3.84 -22.93 -0.34
C LEU A 137 -3.97 -22.05 -1.59
N ARG A 138 -3.26 -20.91 -1.61
CA ARG A 138 -3.25 -20.01 -2.76
C ARG A 138 -2.61 -20.65 -3.98
N GLU A 139 -1.51 -21.38 -3.79
CA GLU A 139 -0.86 -22.11 -4.88
C GLU A 139 -1.79 -23.19 -5.47
N ARG A 140 -2.54 -23.91 -4.62
CA ARG A 140 -3.52 -24.90 -5.06
C ARG A 140 -4.68 -24.27 -5.81
N SER A 141 -5.33 -23.25 -5.24
CA SER A 141 -6.49 -22.59 -5.87
C SER A 141 -6.09 -21.97 -7.23
N LEU A 142 -4.92 -21.34 -7.32
CA LEU A 142 -4.40 -20.85 -8.60
C LEU A 142 -4.16 -22.00 -9.60
N GLY A 143 -3.55 -23.10 -9.15
CA GLY A 143 -3.34 -24.29 -9.99
C GLY A 143 -4.65 -24.87 -10.52
N GLU A 144 -5.66 -25.01 -9.67
CA GLU A 144 -6.99 -25.52 -10.03
C GLU A 144 -7.71 -24.58 -11.01
N ALA A 145 -7.58 -23.26 -10.81
CA ALA A 145 -8.11 -22.26 -11.74
C ALA A 145 -7.48 -22.39 -13.14
N TYR A 146 -6.14 -22.51 -13.23
CA TYR A 146 -5.46 -22.73 -14.51
C TYR A 146 -5.83 -24.06 -15.17
N VAL A 147 -5.98 -25.13 -14.38
CA VAL A 147 -6.44 -26.43 -14.91
C VAL A 147 -7.86 -26.30 -15.46
N ARG A 148 -8.76 -25.59 -14.78
CA ARG A 148 -10.14 -25.38 -15.24
C ARG A 148 -10.18 -24.54 -16.51
N GLU A 149 -9.39 -23.48 -16.59
CA GLU A 149 -9.27 -22.67 -17.81
C GLU A 149 -8.70 -23.47 -18.97
N GLY A 150 -7.67 -24.28 -18.71
CA GLY A 150 -7.09 -25.21 -19.69
C GLY A 150 -8.13 -26.19 -20.23
N LYS A 151 -8.89 -26.84 -19.35
CA LYS A 151 -9.99 -27.74 -19.73
C LYS A 151 -11.02 -27.03 -20.62
N LYS A 152 -11.49 -25.84 -20.23
CA LYS A 152 -12.44 -25.05 -21.03
C LYS A 152 -11.90 -24.77 -22.45
N LYS A 153 -10.61 -24.44 -22.57
CA LYS A 153 -9.98 -24.19 -23.87
C LYS A 153 -9.86 -25.47 -24.70
N THR A 154 -9.45 -26.59 -24.09
CA THR A 154 -9.37 -27.89 -24.76
C THR A 154 -10.74 -28.36 -25.23
N ASP A 155 -11.77 -28.27 -24.39
CA ASP A 155 -13.15 -28.66 -24.74
C ASP A 155 -13.68 -27.82 -25.93
N ALA A 156 -13.34 -26.52 -25.96
CA ALA A 156 -13.69 -25.65 -27.09
C ALA A 156 -12.97 -26.08 -28.39
N VAL A 157 -11.70 -26.48 -28.32
CA VAL A 157 -10.96 -27.00 -29.47
C VAL A 157 -11.53 -28.33 -29.94
N ASP A 158 -11.81 -29.27 -29.02
CA ASP A 158 -12.39 -30.57 -29.37
C ASP A 158 -13.77 -30.41 -30.02
N SER A 159 -14.60 -29.50 -29.49
CA SER A 159 -15.88 -29.15 -30.13
C SER A 159 -15.70 -28.60 -31.55
N PHE A 160 -14.68 -27.77 -31.78
CA PHE A 160 -14.38 -27.25 -33.10
C PHE A 160 -13.87 -28.32 -34.07
N VAL A 161 -12.99 -29.21 -33.60
CA VAL A 161 -12.45 -30.33 -34.39
C VAL A 161 -13.57 -31.30 -34.78
N GLU A 162 -14.47 -31.64 -33.87
CA GLU A 162 -15.60 -32.52 -34.19
C GLU A 162 -16.59 -31.87 -35.18
N LYS A 163 -16.83 -30.56 -35.07
CA LYS A 163 -17.59 -29.82 -36.09
C LYS A 163 -16.91 -29.86 -37.45
N ALA A 164 -15.60 -29.61 -37.52
CA ALA A 164 -14.83 -29.68 -38.75
C ALA A 164 -14.86 -31.09 -39.36
N ARG A 165 -14.75 -32.13 -38.53
CA ARG A 165 -14.84 -33.54 -38.95
C ARG A 165 -16.23 -33.91 -39.48
N CYS A 166 -17.29 -33.37 -38.88
CA CYS A 166 -18.66 -33.52 -39.36
C CYS A 166 -18.84 -32.87 -40.74
N LEU A 167 -18.36 -31.64 -40.91
CA LEU A 167 -18.39 -30.92 -42.18
C LEU A 167 -17.58 -31.64 -43.26
N LEU A 168 -16.37 -32.11 -42.96
CA LEU A 168 -15.57 -32.88 -43.92
C LEU A 168 -16.28 -34.16 -44.38
N ARG A 169 -16.98 -34.86 -43.48
CA ARG A 169 -17.79 -36.02 -43.87
C ARG A 169 -18.99 -35.65 -44.74
N GLN A 170 -19.61 -34.50 -44.50
CA GLN A 170 -20.75 -34.02 -45.28
C GLN A 170 -20.34 -33.55 -46.69
N TYR A 171 -19.22 -32.83 -46.80
CA TYR A 171 -18.80 -32.16 -48.03
C TYR A 171 -17.71 -32.93 -48.82
N TRP A 172 -17.04 -33.90 -48.20
CA TRP A 172 -16.05 -34.75 -48.84
C TRP A 172 -16.34 -36.24 -48.56
N PRO A 173 -17.43 -36.79 -49.14
CA PRO A 173 -17.66 -38.23 -49.06
C PRO A 173 -16.47 -38.95 -49.67
N GLN A 174 -15.81 -39.82 -48.90
CA GLN A 174 -14.74 -40.66 -49.44
C GLN A 174 -15.33 -41.50 -50.58
N LYS A 175 -14.94 -41.19 -51.81
CA LYS A 175 -15.07 -42.11 -52.93
C LYS A 175 -14.13 -43.27 -52.63
N ASN A 176 -14.68 -44.38 -52.17
CA ASN A 176 -14.04 -45.69 -52.30
C ASN A 176 -13.80 -45.99 -53.79
#